data_AF-A0A4R3M062-F1
#
_entry.id   AF-A0A4R3M062-F1
#
_cell.length_a   1.000
_cell.length_b   1.000
_cell.length_c   1.000
_cell.angle_alpha   90.00
_cell.angle_beta   90.00
_cell.angle_gamma   90.00
#
_symmetry.space_group_name_H-M   'P 1'
#
loop_
_entity.id
_entity.type
_entity.pdbx_description
1 polymer ?
#
loop_
_entity_poly.entity_id
_entity_poly.type
_entity_poly.pdbx_seq_one_letter_code
_entity_poly.pdbx_strand_id
1 'polypeptide(L)'
;MTLRLGAVADDYTGASDLANTLTKAGLRTVQTIGVPDPALALPDVDAVVVALKSRAIPADDAVALSRAACGWLTERGAAHVMFKVCSTFDSTDAGNIGPVMDALRADLGAATILVSPAFPETQRTVYQGHLFVGTVPLSESPLKDHPLNPMHDSNLVRVLARQSAGRIGLIDLATMEAGPEAVRARCAALAETGIGAAIADAVFERHLEVMGIVALDQPVSVGASGLGLGLARALGRAGPDRATAAAPLAALGGPAAILAGSCAAATLEQIRIAETVLPVLRLAGAALVTERARAVAEALAWARERLPHGPVLIAASGTPEEVAALQARFGRTESGHAIEQASADLAEGLVAAGVRRLVVAGGETSGAVVDRLGLPAFLLGPEIAAGVPVLATVGAPLEMRFALKSGNFGGPDFFARALEAMP
;
A
#
# COMPACT_ATOMS: atom_id res chain seq x y z
N MET A 1 5.96 19.11 -15.04
CA MET A 1 5.88 19.79 -13.72
C MET A 1 6.73 18.99 -12.74
N THR A 2 7.24 19.63 -11.68
CA THR A 2 8.13 18.98 -10.72
C THR A 2 7.32 18.10 -9.75
N LEU A 3 7.82 16.90 -9.45
CA LEU A 3 7.29 16.00 -8.43
C LEU A 3 7.08 16.77 -7.12
N ARG A 4 5.86 16.83 -6.58
CA ARG A 4 5.56 17.65 -5.39
C ARG A 4 5.70 16.84 -4.10
N LEU A 5 5.26 15.59 -4.13
CA LEU A 5 5.23 14.69 -2.98
C LEU A 5 5.91 13.36 -3.32
N GLY A 6 6.98 13.04 -2.60
CA GLY A 6 7.49 11.68 -2.52
C GLY A 6 6.92 10.97 -1.29
N ALA A 7 6.81 9.66 -1.34
CA ALA A 7 6.57 8.85 -0.15
C ALA A 7 7.39 7.58 -0.18
N VAL A 8 7.89 7.18 0.98
CA VAL A 8 8.56 5.90 1.20
C VAL A 8 7.66 5.08 2.11
N ALA A 9 7.11 3.97 1.62
CA ALA A 9 6.20 3.12 2.38
C ALA A 9 6.89 1.84 2.85
N ASP A 10 6.63 1.44 4.10
CA ASP A 10 7.28 0.30 4.75
C ASP A 10 6.77 -1.08 4.32
N ASP A 11 5.63 -1.12 3.64
CA ASP A 11 5.01 -2.30 3.03
C ASP A 11 4.32 -1.98 1.69
N TYR A 12 3.94 -3.01 0.94
CA TYR A 12 3.22 -2.85 -0.33
C TYR A 12 1.77 -2.42 -0.14
N THR A 13 1.08 -2.96 0.87
CA THR A 13 -0.34 -2.68 1.10
C THR A 13 -0.57 -1.23 1.51
N GLY A 14 0.25 -0.72 2.44
CA GLY A 14 0.22 0.67 2.87
C GLY A 14 0.70 1.64 1.80
N ALA A 15 1.60 1.21 0.90
CA ALA A 15 1.94 1.99 -0.30
C ALA A 15 0.72 2.17 -1.22
N SER A 16 0.01 1.07 -1.52
CA SER A 16 -1.19 1.10 -2.36
C SER A 16 -2.33 1.91 -1.72
N ASP A 17 -2.53 1.78 -0.41
CA ASP A 17 -3.52 2.56 0.33
C ASP A 17 -3.22 4.07 0.30
N LEU A 18 -1.96 4.45 0.54
CA LEU A 18 -1.54 5.85 0.41
C LEU A 18 -1.72 6.35 -1.02
N ALA A 19 -1.22 5.60 -2.01
CA ALA A 19 -1.30 6.02 -3.39
C ALA A 19 -2.75 6.20 -3.85
N ASN A 20 -3.65 5.31 -3.45
CA ASN A 20 -5.09 5.44 -3.70
C ASN A 20 -5.68 6.68 -3.02
N THR A 21 -5.29 6.93 -1.76
CA THR A 21 -5.70 8.14 -1.00
C THR A 21 -5.27 9.42 -1.72
N LEU A 22 -4.01 9.51 -2.17
CA LEU A 22 -3.49 10.66 -2.91
C LEU A 22 -4.23 10.86 -4.24
N THR A 23 -4.47 9.76 -4.96
CA THR A 23 -5.21 9.74 -6.24
C THR A 23 -6.65 10.22 -6.08
N LYS A 24 -7.37 9.75 -5.05
CA LYS A 24 -8.73 10.20 -4.72
C LYS A 24 -8.78 11.66 -4.30
N ALA A 25 -7.71 12.17 -3.69
CA ALA A 25 -7.54 13.58 -3.35
C ALA A 25 -7.08 14.46 -4.54
N GLY A 26 -6.94 13.88 -5.74
CA GLY A 26 -6.69 14.61 -6.99
C GLY A 26 -5.23 14.69 -7.43
N LEU A 27 -4.30 14.00 -6.77
CA LEU A 27 -2.90 13.92 -7.20
C LEU A 27 -2.70 12.78 -8.20
N ARG A 28 -2.09 13.07 -9.35
CA ARG A 28 -1.62 12.00 -10.25
C ARG A 28 -0.49 11.26 -9.56
N THR A 29 -0.70 9.99 -9.25
CA THR A 29 0.19 9.24 -8.37
C THR A 29 0.74 8.00 -9.07
N VAL A 30 2.05 7.81 -8.99
CA VAL A 30 2.73 6.56 -9.34
C VAL A 30 3.16 5.82 -8.09
N GLN A 31 2.94 4.51 -8.05
CA GLN A 31 3.52 3.61 -7.08
C GLN A 31 4.65 2.83 -7.73
N THR A 32 5.82 2.77 -7.11
CA THR A 32 6.97 1.97 -7.56
C THR A 32 7.15 0.76 -6.65
N ILE A 33 7.75 -0.31 -7.17
CA ILE A 33 8.00 -1.56 -6.45
C ILE A 33 9.49 -1.67 -6.14
N GLY A 34 9.83 -1.65 -4.84
CA GLY A 34 11.22 -1.56 -4.40
C GLY A 34 11.85 -0.19 -4.68
N VAL A 35 13.14 -0.06 -4.39
CA VAL A 35 13.91 1.14 -4.75
C VAL A 35 13.98 1.22 -6.28
N PRO A 36 13.50 2.30 -6.92
CA PRO A 36 13.41 2.30 -8.38
C PRO A 36 14.77 2.45 -9.04
N ASP A 37 14.90 1.90 -10.25
CA ASP A 37 16.08 2.13 -11.09
C ASP A 37 16.24 3.64 -11.37
N PRO A 38 17.45 4.23 -11.25
CA PRO A 38 17.69 5.62 -11.59
C PRO A 38 17.26 6.01 -13.01
N ALA A 39 17.26 5.07 -13.96
CA ALA A 39 16.81 5.26 -15.34
C ALA A 39 15.29 5.11 -15.54
N LEU A 40 14.52 4.74 -14.50
CA LEU A 40 13.06 4.66 -14.61
C LEU A 40 12.48 6.04 -14.96
N ALA A 41 11.95 6.13 -16.17
CA ALA A 41 11.23 7.31 -16.66
C ALA A 41 9.82 7.33 -16.06
N LEU A 42 9.46 8.48 -15.47
CA LEU A 42 8.12 8.71 -14.94
C LEU A 42 7.29 9.54 -15.93
N PRO A 43 5.97 9.30 -16.02
CA PRO A 43 5.06 10.27 -16.61
C PRO A 43 5.00 11.55 -15.77
N ASP A 44 4.38 12.61 -16.29
CA ASP A 44 4.13 13.84 -15.52
C ASP A 44 3.13 13.56 -14.38
N VAL A 45 3.63 13.52 -13.15
CA VAL A 45 2.90 13.13 -11.94
C VAL A 45 3.12 14.11 -10.81
N ASP A 46 2.17 14.16 -9.89
CA ASP A 46 2.20 15.06 -8.74
C ASP A 46 2.81 14.37 -7.51
N ALA A 47 2.66 13.03 -7.42
CA ALA A 47 3.18 12.22 -6.34
C ALA A 47 3.78 10.88 -6.78
N VAL A 48 4.76 10.39 -6.03
CA VAL A 48 5.32 9.04 -6.17
C VAL A 48 5.39 8.35 -4.81
N VAL A 49 4.89 7.12 -4.73
CA VAL A 49 4.98 6.26 -3.54
C VAL A 49 5.92 5.08 -3.83
N VAL A 50 7.02 4.98 -3.10
CA VAL A 50 7.99 3.88 -3.19
C VAL A 50 7.58 2.79 -2.20
N ALA A 51 7.17 1.63 -2.70
CA ALA A 51 6.74 0.51 -1.88
C ALA A 51 7.94 -0.38 -1.51
N LEU A 52 8.30 -0.43 -0.22
CA LEU A 52 9.36 -1.30 0.30
C LEU A 52 8.76 -2.48 1.06
N LYS A 53 9.61 -3.45 1.43
CA LYS A 53 9.31 -4.51 2.40
C LYS A 53 10.20 -4.31 3.63
N SER A 54 10.08 -3.17 4.30
CA SER A 54 11.02 -2.72 5.34
C SER A 54 10.47 -2.69 6.76
N ARG A 55 9.20 -3.02 6.98
CA ARG A 55 8.56 -2.99 8.32
C ARG A 55 9.25 -3.85 9.38
N ALA A 56 9.61 -5.08 9.04
CA ALA A 56 10.04 -6.11 9.99
C ALA A 56 11.41 -6.74 9.65
N ILE A 57 12.20 -6.06 8.83
CA ILE A 57 13.60 -6.42 8.55
C ILE A 57 14.52 -5.77 9.61
N PRO A 58 15.83 -6.10 9.67
CA PRO A 58 16.76 -5.37 10.52
C PRO A 58 16.73 -3.86 10.28
N ALA A 59 16.84 -3.06 11.36
CA ALA A 59 16.70 -1.61 11.29
C ALA A 59 17.69 -0.94 10.32
N ASP A 60 18.94 -1.41 10.29
CA ASP A 60 19.96 -0.89 9.38
C ASP A 60 19.60 -1.12 7.90
N ASP A 61 19.03 -2.28 7.57
CA ASP A 61 18.56 -2.58 6.22
C ASP A 61 17.35 -1.70 5.84
N ALA A 62 16.42 -1.48 6.78
CA ALA A 62 15.29 -0.60 6.57
C ALA A 62 15.74 0.85 6.34
N VAL A 63 16.69 1.35 7.12
CA VAL A 63 17.29 2.67 6.94
C VAL A 63 17.97 2.77 5.57
N ALA A 64 18.77 1.79 5.17
CA ALA A 64 19.46 1.78 3.89
C ALA A 64 18.48 1.85 2.71
N LEU A 65 17.44 1.01 2.71
CA LEU A 65 16.41 1.01 1.67
C LEU A 65 15.63 2.33 1.64
N SER A 66 15.25 2.86 2.80
CA SER A 66 14.51 4.12 2.91
C SER A 66 15.33 5.33 2.47
N ARG A 67 16.64 5.35 2.75
CA ARG A 67 17.56 6.38 2.25
C ARG A 67 17.69 6.33 0.74
N ALA A 68 17.85 5.14 0.16
CA ALA A 68 17.95 4.99 -1.29
C ALA A 68 16.65 5.45 -1.98
N ALA A 69 15.48 5.07 -1.45
CA ALA A 69 14.19 5.53 -1.94
C ALA A 69 14.01 7.06 -1.81
N CYS A 70 14.37 7.63 -0.66
CA CYS A 70 14.32 9.08 -0.42
C CYS A 70 15.25 9.86 -1.35
N GLY A 71 16.48 9.38 -1.55
CA GLY A 71 17.44 9.95 -2.49
C GLY A 71 16.87 9.98 -3.91
N TRP A 72 16.34 8.86 -4.38
CA TRP A 72 15.73 8.78 -5.71
C TRP A 72 14.55 9.76 -5.90
N LEU A 73 13.73 9.95 -4.86
CA LEU A 73 12.59 10.89 -4.87
C LEU A 73 13.06 12.35 -4.89
N THR A 74 14.03 12.70 -4.04
CA THR A 74 14.56 14.07 -3.93
C THR A 74 15.35 14.50 -5.17
N GLU A 75 16.12 13.59 -5.79
CA GLU A 75 16.77 13.81 -7.09
C GLU A 75 15.76 14.13 -8.21
N ARG A 76 14.52 13.67 -8.08
CA ARG A 76 13.40 13.97 -9.00
C ARG A 76 12.59 15.19 -8.61
N GLY A 77 13.05 15.93 -7.60
CA GLY A 77 12.51 17.22 -7.19
C GLY A 77 11.37 17.14 -6.19
N ALA A 78 11.14 16.00 -5.53
CA ALA A 78 10.18 15.90 -4.43
C ALA A 78 10.51 16.94 -3.33
N ALA A 79 9.65 17.95 -3.19
CA ALA A 79 9.82 19.01 -2.19
C ALA A 79 9.53 18.53 -0.75
N HIS A 80 8.71 17.49 -0.62
CA HIS A 80 8.38 16.83 0.64
C HIS A 80 8.39 15.31 0.46
N VAL A 81 8.95 14.59 1.43
CA VAL A 81 8.93 13.13 1.49
C VAL A 81 8.15 12.66 2.70
N MET A 82 7.09 11.89 2.50
CA MET A 82 6.36 11.25 3.60
C MET A 82 6.91 9.84 3.85
N PHE A 83 7.38 9.55 5.05
CA PHE A 83 7.60 8.17 5.48
C PHE A 83 6.27 7.55 5.92
N LYS A 84 5.74 6.65 5.09
CA LYS A 84 4.45 6.01 5.24
C LYS A 84 4.60 4.73 6.08
N VAL A 85 3.91 4.71 7.23
CA VAL A 85 3.87 3.61 8.19
C VAL A 85 2.46 3.07 8.39
N CYS A 86 2.30 1.95 9.10
CA CYS A 86 0.98 1.40 9.40
C CYS A 86 0.15 2.30 10.32
N SER A 87 -1.17 2.34 10.13
CA SER A 87 -2.09 3.11 10.99
C SER A 87 -2.25 2.54 12.39
N THR A 88 -1.74 1.33 12.65
CA THR A 88 -1.64 0.70 13.97
C THR A 88 -0.24 0.81 14.59
N PHE A 89 0.67 1.56 13.95
CA PHE A 89 2.01 1.84 14.44
C PHE A 89 2.91 0.60 14.64
N ASP A 90 2.59 -0.46 13.90
CA ASP A 90 3.30 -1.72 13.75
C ASP A 90 4.83 -1.60 13.83
N SER A 91 5.38 -1.87 15.01
CA SER A 91 6.82 -1.81 15.28
C SER A 91 7.16 -2.55 16.57
N THR A 92 8.45 -2.74 16.80
CA THR A 92 8.99 -3.17 18.11
C THR A 92 9.87 -2.06 18.67
N ASP A 93 10.38 -2.24 19.89
CA ASP A 93 11.37 -1.31 20.45
C ASP A 93 12.67 -1.26 19.61
N ALA A 94 12.93 -2.28 18.77
CA ALA A 94 14.05 -2.29 17.83
C ALA A 94 13.77 -1.52 16.53
N GLY A 95 12.53 -1.07 16.27
CA GLY A 95 12.16 -0.34 15.06
C GLY A 95 11.02 -0.98 14.25
N ASN A 96 10.79 -0.54 13.01
CA ASN A 96 11.67 0.33 12.20
C ASN A 96 11.21 1.78 12.03
N ILE A 97 10.15 2.21 12.71
CA ILE A 97 9.61 3.57 12.54
C ILE A 97 10.62 4.61 13.03
N GLY A 98 11.14 4.47 14.24
CA GLY A 98 12.10 5.38 14.85
C GLY A 98 13.42 5.49 14.09
N PRO A 99 14.12 4.37 13.80
CA PRO A 99 15.40 4.41 13.09
C PRO A 99 15.31 5.05 11.71
N VAL A 100 14.28 4.71 10.92
CA VAL A 100 14.07 5.30 9.59
C VAL A 100 13.69 6.77 9.68
N MET A 101 12.79 7.13 10.61
CA MET A 101 12.42 8.54 10.84
C MET A 101 13.64 9.38 11.19
N ASP A 102 14.45 8.95 12.15
CA ASP A 102 15.62 9.69 12.62
C ASP A 102 16.64 9.88 11.49
N ALA A 103 16.88 8.82 10.70
CA ALA A 103 17.77 8.87 9.55
C ALA A 103 17.28 9.87 8.49
N LEU A 104 16.02 9.76 8.05
CA LEU A 104 15.47 10.64 7.00
C LEU A 104 15.38 12.10 7.46
N ARG A 105 15.00 12.33 8.72
CA ARG A 105 14.96 13.68 9.31
C ARG A 105 16.34 14.33 9.33
N ALA A 106 17.36 13.57 9.74
CA ALA A 106 18.73 14.05 9.79
C ALA A 106 19.27 14.36 8.38
N ASP A 107 19.08 13.44 7.43
CA ASP A 107 19.60 13.58 6.06
C ASP A 107 18.99 14.78 5.33
N LEU A 108 17.71 15.08 5.59
CA LEU A 108 17.00 16.20 4.98
C LEU A 108 17.09 17.50 5.79
N GLY A 109 17.83 17.50 6.92
CA GLY A 109 18.03 18.70 7.74
C GLY A 109 16.73 19.26 8.36
N ALA A 110 15.75 18.41 8.63
CA ALA A 110 14.46 18.84 9.18
C ALA A 110 14.56 19.15 10.69
N ALA A 111 13.79 20.15 11.13
CA ALA A 111 13.62 20.51 12.53
C ALA A 111 12.67 19.52 13.23
N THR A 112 11.66 20.00 13.96
CA THR A 112 10.61 19.13 14.51
C THR A 112 9.63 18.73 13.41
N ILE A 113 9.50 17.42 13.15
CA ILE A 113 8.55 16.87 12.19
C ILE A 113 7.30 16.30 12.87
N LEU A 114 6.19 16.27 12.14
CA LEU A 114 4.94 15.67 12.60
C LEU A 114 4.94 14.16 12.34
N VAL A 115 4.44 13.41 13.33
CA VAL A 115 4.24 11.96 13.27
C VAL A 115 2.79 11.63 13.62
N SER A 116 2.03 11.01 12.73
CA SER A 116 0.67 10.55 13.07
C SER A 116 0.21 9.33 12.27
N PRO A 117 -0.11 8.20 12.93
CA PRO A 117 -0.75 7.06 12.28
C PRO A 117 -2.29 7.22 12.17
N ALA A 118 -2.84 8.34 12.63
CA ALA A 118 -4.29 8.55 12.64
C ALA A 118 -4.88 8.51 11.23
N PHE A 119 -6.02 7.84 11.12
CA PHE A 119 -6.87 7.88 9.93
C PHE A 119 -8.33 7.61 10.35
N PRO A 120 -9.08 8.64 10.77
CA PRO A 120 -10.40 8.48 11.38
C PRO A 120 -11.43 7.76 10.49
N GLU A 121 -11.34 7.89 9.17
CA GLU A 121 -12.18 7.15 8.20
C GLU A 121 -12.05 5.63 8.39
N THR A 122 -10.87 5.16 8.76
CA THR A 122 -10.58 3.75 9.09
C THR A 122 -10.63 3.47 10.59
N GLN A 123 -11.24 4.36 11.38
CA GLN A 123 -11.39 4.24 12.83
C GLN A 123 -10.05 4.18 13.59
N ARG A 124 -9.01 4.84 13.08
CA ARG A 124 -7.75 5.04 13.81
C ARG A 124 -7.67 6.49 14.25
N THR A 125 -7.72 6.74 15.55
CA THR A 125 -7.67 8.08 16.13
C THR A 125 -6.57 8.19 17.17
N VAL A 126 -5.97 9.37 17.28
CA VAL A 126 -4.93 9.64 18.28
C VAL A 126 -5.42 10.78 19.18
N TYR A 127 -5.42 10.54 20.49
CA TYR A 127 -5.80 11.50 21.51
C TYR A 127 -4.84 11.45 22.70
N GLN A 128 -4.27 12.59 23.07
CA GLN A 128 -3.22 12.71 24.09
C GLN A 128 -2.05 11.76 23.81
N GLY A 129 -1.69 11.62 22.53
CA GLY A 129 -0.66 10.69 22.06
C GLY A 129 -1.05 9.21 22.15
N HIS A 130 -2.27 8.86 22.56
CA HIS A 130 -2.73 7.48 22.64
C HIS A 130 -3.49 7.08 21.37
N LEU A 131 -3.09 5.98 20.74
CA LEU A 131 -3.76 5.41 19.58
C LEU A 131 -4.96 4.57 20.00
N PHE A 132 -6.09 4.81 19.34
CA PHE A 132 -7.31 4.02 19.45
C PHE A 132 -7.58 3.30 18.13
N VAL A 133 -8.06 2.06 18.23
CA VAL A 133 -8.55 1.23 17.13
C VAL A 133 -10.04 0.99 17.36
N GLY A 134 -10.89 1.69 16.61
CA GLY A 134 -12.31 1.75 16.91
C GLY A 134 -12.54 2.44 18.25
N THR A 135 -13.16 1.71 19.17
CA THR A 135 -13.54 2.23 20.50
C THR A 135 -12.56 1.83 21.61
N VAL A 136 -11.50 1.08 21.30
CA VAL A 136 -10.55 0.57 22.30
C VAL A 136 -9.14 1.13 22.06
N PRO A 137 -8.33 1.31 23.11
CA PRO A 137 -6.90 1.58 22.96
C PRO A 137 -6.21 0.48 22.14
N LEU A 138 -5.14 0.83 21.43
CA LEU A 138 -4.32 -0.10 20.64
C LEU A 138 -3.95 -1.37 21.42
N SER A 139 -3.51 -1.20 22.67
CA SER A 139 -3.08 -2.29 23.57
C SER A 139 -4.20 -3.22 24.05
N GLU A 140 -5.45 -2.83 23.83
CA GLU A 140 -6.63 -3.64 24.13
C GLU A 140 -7.26 -4.24 22.87
N SER A 141 -6.83 -3.80 21.70
CA SER A 141 -7.25 -4.32 20.40
C SER A 141 -6.60 -5.68 20.10
N PRO A 142 -7.04 -6.40 19.06
CA PRO A 142 -6.38 -7.62 18.60
C PRO A 142 -4.89 -7.45 18.25
N LEU A 143 -4.42 -6.22 18.02
CA LEU A 143 -3.02 -5.93 17.68
C LEU A 143 -2.05 -6.20 18.85
N LYS A 144 -2.55 -6.30 20.08
CA LYS A 144 -1.73 -6.73 21.23
C LYS A 144 -1.18 -8.15 21.06
N ASP A 145 -1.85 -8.98 20.27
CA ASP A 145 -1.49 -10.37 20.00
C ASP A 145 -0.97 -10.54 18.55
N HIS A 146 -0.58 -9.44 17.88
CA HIS A 146 -0.09 -9.51 16.51
C HIS A 146 1.17 -10.38 16.43
N PRO A 147 1.26 -11.33 15.48
CA PRO A 147 2.30 -12.37 15.48
C PRO A 147 3.73 -11.85 15.26
N LEU A 148 3.89 -10.65 14.68
CA LEU A 148 5.20 -10.08 14.36
C LEU A 148 5.58 -8.87 15.22
N ASN A 149 4.61 -8.07 15.62
CA ASN A 149 4.81 -6.79 16.29
C ASN A 149 3.66 -6.52 17.27
N PRO A 150 3.60 -7.31 18.36
CA PRO A 150 2.53 -7.20 19.34
C PRO A 150 2.56 -5.82 20.01
N MET A 151 1.44 -5.10 19.93
CA MET A 151 1.34 -3.72 20.40
C MET A 151 0.74 -3.67 21.81
N HIS A 152 1.58 -3.72 22.84
CA HIS A 152 1.15 -3.72 24.26
C HIS A 152 0.97 -2.32 24.87
N ASP A 153 1.18 -1.29 24.08
CA ASP A 153 1.26 0.08 24.56
C ASP A 153 0.58 1.03 23.59
N SER A 154 -0.45 1.74 24.06
CA SER A 154 -1.21 2.67 23.24
C SER A 154 -0.56 4.06 23.17
N ASN A 155 0.38 4.40 24.05
CA ASN A 155 1.00 5.72 24.09
C ASN A 155 2.13 5.82 23.05
N LEU A 156 1.83 6.46 21.92
CA LEU A 156 2.75 6.55 20.78
C LEU A 156 4.00 7.39 21.07
N VAL A 157 3.93 8.35 22.01
CA VAL A 157 5.10 9.11 22.43
C VAL A 157 6.12 8.17 23.06
N ARG A 158 5.67 7.26 23.92
CA ARG A 158 6.52 6.25 24.55
C ARG A 158 6.97 5.16 23.57
N VAL A 159 6.06 4.67 22.73
CA VAL A 159 6.38 3.63 21.72
C VAL A 159 7.45 4.13 20.75
N LEU A 160 7.32 5.36 20.25
CA LEU A 160 8.32 5.94 19.34
C LEU A 160 9.63 6.27 20.06
N ALA A 161 9.56 6.77 21.31
CA ALA A 161 10.77 7.09 22.08
C ALA A 161 11.64 5.85 22.39
N ARG A 162 11.05 4.65 22.48
CA ARG A 162 11.83 3.41 22.69
C ARG A 162 12.66 2.98 21.49
N GLN A 163 12.30 3.42 20.29
CA GLN A 163 12.95 3.06 19.02
C GLN A 163 13.70 4.22 18.35
N SER A 164 13.69 5.42 18.95
CA SER A 164 14.34 6.62 18.43
C SER A 164 15.53 7.04 19.30
N ALA A 165 16.51 7.70 18.67
CA ALA A 165 17.67 8.26 19.38
C ALA A 165 17.31 9.53 20.19
N GLY A 166 16.28 10.25 19.77
CA GLY A 166 15.81 11.50 20.37
C GLY A 166 14.57 11.35 21.24
N ARG A 167 14.31 12.37 22.06
CA ARG A 167 13.01 12.51 22.77
C ARG A 167 11.90 12.80 21.77
N ILE A 168 10.70 12.29 22.07
CA ILE A 168 9.50 12.48 21.25
C ILE A 168 8.55 13.45 21.96
N GLY A 169 8.06 14.44 21.22
CA GLY A 169 7.09 15.42 21.68
C GLY A 169 5.64 15.01 21.43
N LEU A 170 4.73 15.88 21.86
CA LEU A 170 3.29 15.79 21.59
C LEU A 170 2.78 17.14 21.08
N ILE A 171 2.04 17.09 19.97
CA ILE A 171 1.09 18.11 19.55
C ILE A 171 -0.29 17.59 19.93
N ASP A 172 -0.84 18.11 21.03
CA ASP A 172 -2.10 17.65 21.56
C ASP A 172 -3.31 18.16 20.75
N LEU A 173 -4.47 17.57 21.02
CA LEU A 173 -5.70 17.92 20.35
C LEU A 173 -6.07 19.40 20.50
N ALA A 174 -5.82 20.00 21.68
CA ALA A 174 -6.14 21.41 21.92
C ALA A 174 -5.31 22.34 21.02
N THR A 175 -4.02 22.05 20.86
CA THR A 175 -3.15 22.74 19.91
C THR A 175 -3.63 22.55 18.47
N MET A 176 -4.07 21.35 18.13
CA MET A 176 -4.56 21.03 16.78
C MET A 176 -5.87 21.76 16.44
N GLU A 177 -6.79 21.87 17.39
CA GLU A 177 -8.04 22.65 17.25
C GLU A 177 -7.79 24.16 17.16
N ALA A 178 -6.69 24.65 17.76
CA ALA A 178 -6.29 26.06 17.65
C ALA A 178 -5.72 26.42 16.26
N GLY A 179 -5.50 25.43 15.38
CA GLY A 179 -5.19 25.63 13.96
C GLY A 179 -3.69 25.69 13.61
N PRO A 180 -3.35 25.88 12.31
CA PRO A 180 -1.99 25.71 11.80
C PRO A 180 -0.92 26.55 12.50
N GLU A 181 -1.22 27.80 12.84
CA GLU A 181 -0.25 28.70 13.50
C GLU A 181 0.11 28.23 14.92
N ALA A 182 -0.87 27.72 15.68
CA ALA A 182 -0.62 27.16 17.01
C ALA A 182 0.27 25.91 16.91
N VAL A 183 0.03 25.07 15.90
CA VAL A 183 0.83 23.88 15.62
C VAL A 183 2.26 24.25 15.21
N ARG A 184 2.45 25.25 14.33
CA ARG A 184 3.78 25.78 13.97
C ARG A 184 4.53 26.29 15.20
N ALA A 185 3.88 27.11 16.02
CA ALA A 185 4.48 27.64 17.25
C ALA A 185 4.88 26.52 18.22
N ARG A 186 4.04 25.49 18.36
CA ARG A 186 4.36 24.32 19.17
C ARG A 186 5.55 23.53 18.62
N CYS A 187 5.63 23.33 17.30
CA CYS A 187 6.78 22.68 16.67
C CYS A 187 8.07 23.47 16.90
N ALA A 188 8.03 24.81 16.77
CA ALA A 188 9.19 25.67 17.05
C ALA A 188 9.65 25.55 18.51
N ALA A 189 8.73 25.59 19.47
CA ALA A 189 9.06 25.43 20.90
C ALA A 189 9.66 24.04 21.20
N LEU A 190 9.20 22.98 20.53
CA LEU A 190 9.80 21.65 20.66
C LEU A 190 11.23 21.62 20.08
N ALA A 191 11.44 22.24 18.91
CA ALA A 191 12.75 22.34 18.27
C ALA A 191 13.78 23.06 19.16
N GLU A 192 13.40 24.16 19.82
CA GLU A 192 14.26 24.89 20.78
C GLU A 192 14.73 24.01 21.94
N THR A 193 13.97 22.98 22.30
CA THR A 193 14.32 22.01 23.36
C THR A 193 15.00 20.74 22.82
N GLY A 194 15.36 20.72 21.54
CA GLY A 194 16.04 19.60 20.87
C GLY A 194 15.14 18.41 20.57
N ILE A 195 13.82 18.57 20.52
CA ILE A 195 12.87 17.51 20.16
C ILE A 195 12.65 17.51 18.65
N GLY A 196 13.15 16.47 17.95
CA GLY A 196 13.12 16.37 16.49
C GLY A 196 11.82 15.80 15.90
N ALA A 197 10.96 15.20 16.70
CA ALA A 197 9.71 14.61 16.21
C ALA A 197 8.61 14.72 17.27
N ALA A 198 7.36 14.89 16.83
CA ALA A 198 6.21 14.98 17.71
C ALA A 198 5.05 14.13 17.22
N ILE A 199 4.47 13.31 18.11
CA ILE A 199 3.18 12.67 17.85
C ILE A 199 2.13 13.78 17.75
N ALA A 200 1.31 13.75 16.71
CA ALA A 200 0.22 14.70 16.52
C ALA A 200 -1.14 14.01 16.66
N ASP A 201 -1.96 14.55 17.55
CA ASP A 201 -3.33 14.09 17.78
C ASP A 201 -4.22 14.34 16.57
N ALA A 202 -5.10 13.38 16.29
CA ALA A 202 -6.15 13.53 15.30
C ALA A 202 -7.30 12.56 15.57
N VAL A 203 -8.43 13.14 15.98
CA VAL A 203 -9.70 12.40 16.17
C VAL A 203 -10.73 12.64 15.03
N PHE A 204 -10.55 13.67 14.23
CA PHE A 204 -11.40 14.01 13.09
C PHE A 204 -10.56 14.35 11.86
N GLU A 205 -11.16 14.23 10.69
CA GLU A 205 -10.51 14.53 9.40
C GLU A 205 -9.96 15.97 9.32
N ARG A 206 -10.65 16.96 9.92
CA ARG A 206 -10.16 18.35 9.96
C ARG A 206 -8.77 18.50 10.59
N HIS A 207 -8.40 17.62 11.52
CA HIS A 207 -7.05 17.63 12.11
C HIS A 207 -6.01 17.14 11.13
N LEU A 208 -6.35 16.18 10.26
CA LEU A 208 -5.48 15.74 9.17
C LEU A 208 -5.19 16.90 8.20
N GLU A 209 -6.18 17.75 7.92
CA GLU A 209 -5.98 18.94 7.07
C GLU A 209 -5.00 19.94 7.70
N VAL A 210 -5.16 20.23 9.00
CA VAL A 210 -4.23 21.11 9.73
C VAL A 210 -2.83 20.51 9.73
N MET A 211 -2.69 19.21 10.02
CA MET A 211 -1.40 18.52 9.96
C MET A 211 -0.78 18.58 8.56
N GLY A 212 -1.56 18.36 7.50
CA GLY A 212 -1.06 18.42 6.12
C GLY A 212 -0.49 19.79 5.75
N ILE A 213 -1.11 20.88 6.19
CA ILE A 213 -0.62 22.24 5.96
C ILE A 213 0.73 22.46 6.64
N VAL A 214 0.87 22.03 7.90
CA VAL A 214 2.09 22.29 8.70
C VAL A 214 3.21 21.30 8.36
N ALA A 215 2.87 20.05 8.02
CA ALA A 215 3.86 19.04 7.63
C ALA A 215 4.68 19.47 6.41
N LEU A 216 4.08 20.20 5.47
CA LEU A 216 4.75 20.73 4.27
C LEU A 216 5.80 21.83 4.56
N ASP A 217 5.86 22.36 5.79
CA ASP A 217 6.93 23.29 6.19
C ASP A 217 8.28 22.61 6.41
N GLN A 218 8.26 21.29 6.58
CA GLN A 218 9.44 20.45 6.71
C GLN A 218 9.61 19.60 5.45
N PRO A 219 10.84 19.17 5.11
CA PRO A 219 11.06 18.31 3.95
C PRO A 219 10.60 16.86 4.17
N VAL A 220 10.28 16.47 5.41
CA VAL A 220 9.82 15.12 5.75
C VAL A 220 8.76 15.12 6.84
N SER A 221 7.85 14.16 6.74
CA SER A 221 6.87 13.83 7.78
C SER A 221 6.68 12.31 7.88
N VAL A 222 6.09 11.83 8.97
CA VAL A 222 5.83 10.40 9.18
C VAL A 222 4.36 10.16 9.48
N GLY A 223 3.74 9.17 8.85
CA GLY A 223 2.37 8.85 9.20
C GLY A 223 1.72 7.76 8.38
N ALA A 224 0.45 7.51 8.66
CA ALA A 224 -0.39 6.65 7.84
C ALA A 224 -1.11 7.47 6.75
N SER A 225 -1.97 6.83 5.96
CA SER A 225 -2.64 7.45 4.81
C SER A 225 -3.51 8.65 5.18
N GLY A 226 -3.95 8.78 6.43
CA GLY A 226 -4.62 9.99 6.93
C GLY A 226 -3.76 11.24 6.85
N LEU A 227 -2.46 11.16 7.18
CA LEU A 227 -1.55 12.29 6.97
C LEU A 227 -1.36 12.55 5.47
N GLY A 228 -1.28 11.50 4.65
CA GLY A 228 -1.24 11.60 3.18
C GLY A 228 -2.44 12.35 2.60
N LEU A 229 -3.65 12.09 3.11
CA LEU A 229 -4.87 12.84 2.75
C LEU A 229 -4.73 14.34 3.06
N GLY A 230 -4.21 14.65 4.25
CA GLY A 230 -3.92 16.03 4.66
C GLY A 230 -2.93 16.72 3.72
N LEU A 231 -1.81 16.05 3.42
CA LEU A 231 -0.78 16.55 2.50
C LEU A 231 -1.36 16.78 1.10
N ALA A 232 -2.12 15.83 0.57
CA ALA A 232 -2.74 15.97 -0.75
C ALA A 232 -3.70 17.15 -0.83
N ARG A 233 -4.53 17.36 0.20
CA ARG A 233 -5.44 18.51 0.27
C ARG A 233 -4.68 19.83 0.38
N ALA A 234 -3.62 19.89 1.17
CA ALA A 234 -2.79 21.08 1.28
C ALA A 234 -2.11 21.43 -0.05
N LEU A 235 -1.59 20.42 -0.77
CA LEU A 235 -1.01 20.60 -2.10
C LEU A 235 -2.06 20.98 -3.16
N GLY A 236 -3.28 20.44 -3.06
CA GLY A 236 -4.40 20.74 -3.95
C GLY A 236 -4.94 22.16 -3.81
N ARG A 237 -4.99 22.71 -2.59
CA ARG A 237 -5.44 24.09 -2.31
C ARG A 237 -4.52 25.18 -2.89
N ALA A 238 -3.28 24.83 -3.25
CA ALA A 238 -2.28 25.77 -3.77
C ALA A 238 -2.26 25.89 -5.31
N GLY A 239 -3.17 25.23 -6.04
CA GLY A 239 -3.23 25.25 -7.52
C GLY A 239 -4.46 26.00 -8.06
N PRO A 240 -4.35 26.78 -9.15
CA PRO A 240 -5.43 27.67 -9.62
C PRO A 240 -6.56 26.99 -10.40
N ASP A 241 -6.56 25.67 -10.60
CA ASP A 241 -7.67 24.98 -11.28
C ASP A 241 -7.53 23.48 -11.06
N ARG A 242 -8.52 22.83 -10.43
CA ARG A 242 -8.91 21.43 -10.69
C ARG A 242 -10.04 20.96 -9.77
N ALA A 243 -11.20 20.76 -10.38
CA ALA A 243 -12.26 19.93 -9.84
C ALA A 243 -12.05 18.46 -10.27
N THR A 244 -12.07 17.56 -9.28
CA THR A 244 -12.64 16.20 -9.27
C THR A 244 -12.02 15.07 -10.10
N ALA A 245 -11.82 13.93 -9.41
CA ALA A 245 -11.51 12.57 -9.85
C ALA A 245 -10.18 12.37 -10.61
N ALA A 246 -9.51 11.25 -10.34
CA ALA A 246 -8.37 10.80 -11.13
C ALA A 246 -8.76 10.78 -12.62
N ALA A 247 -7.93 11.37 -13.48
CA ALA A 247 -8.18 11.33 -14.91
C ALA A 247 -8.34 9.87 -15.34
N PRO A 248 -9.40 9.51 -16.09
CA PRO A 248 -9.60 8.14 -16.53
C PRO A 248 -8.38 7.69 -17.34
N LEU A 249 -7.86 6.50 -17.02
CA LEU A 249 -6.79 5.89 -17.80
C LEU A 249 -7.30 5.64 -19.22
N ALA A 250 -6.44 5.81 -20.21
CA ALA A 250 -6.78 5.50 -21.59
C ALA A 250 -7.16 4.02 -21.71
N ALA A 251 -8.20 3.73 -22.52
CA ALA A 251 -8.58 2.37 -22.83
C ALA A 251 -7.40 1.64 -23.51
N LEU A 252 -7.09 0.46 -23.00
CA LEU A 252 -5.99 -0.36 -23.49
C LEU A 252 -6.51 -1.47 -24.42
N GLY A 253 -7.70 -2.00 -24.13
CA GLY A 253 -8.24 -3.16 -24.80
C GLY A 253 -7.43 -4.43 -24.55
N GLY A 254 -7.59 -5.40 -25.45
CA GLY A 254 -6.90 -6.69 -25.42
C GLY A 254 -7.52 -7.72 -24.46
N PRO A 255 -7.05 -8.98 -24.51
CA PRO A 255 -7.54 -10.06 -23.68
C PRO A 255 -7.36 -9.77 -22.19
N ALA A 256 -8.32 -10.23 -21.39
CA ALA A 256 -8.29 -10.10 -19.93
C ALA A 256 -8.30 -11.46 -19.25
N ALA A 257 -7.66 -11.53 -18.08
CA ALA A 257 -7.71 -12.70 -17.22
C ALA A 257 -7.80 -12.31 -15.75
N ILE A 258 -8.28 -13.24 -14.94
CA ILE A 258 -8.34 -13.15 -13.49
C ILE A 258 -7.53 -14.31 -12.90
N LEU A 259 -6.62 -14.01 -11.96
CA LEU A 259 -5.90 -14.99 -11.16
C LEU A 259 -6.33 -14.85 -9.70
N ALA A 260 -6.87 -15.91 -9.11
CA ALA A 260 -7.28 -15.91 -7.71
C ALA A 260 -6.52 -16.97 -6.91
N GLY A 261 -5.67 -16.54 -5.97
CA GLY A 261 -4.98 -17.42 -5.03
C GLY A 261 -5.46 -17.27 -3.58
N SER A 262 -6.18 -16.19 -3.27
CA SER A 262 -6.74 -15.96 -1.93
C SER A 262 -7.85 -16.96 -1.59
N CYS A 263 -7.77 -17.54 -0.40
CA CYS A 263 -8.80 -18.43 0.18
C CYS A 263 -9.75 -17.68 1.14
N ALA A 264 -9.73 -16.34 1.14
CA ALA A 264 -10.64 -15.55 1.95
C ALA A 264 -12.10 -15.74 1.51
N ALA A 265 -13.05 -15.70 2.46
CA ALA A 265 -14.47 -15.89 2.20
C ALA A 265 -15.01 -14.96 1.10
N ALA A 266 -14.61 -13.69 1.11
CA ALA A 266 -14.99 -12.74 0.06
C ALA A 266 -14.48 -13.16 -1.33
N THR A 267 -13.26 -13.70 -1.43
CA THR A 267 -12.71 -14.19 -2.70
C THR A 267 -13.45 -15.44 -3.18
N LEU A 268 -13.76 -16.38 -2.28
CA LEU A 268 -14.50 -17.60 -2.62
C LEU A 268 -15.90 -17.26 -3.16
N GLU A 269 -16.59 -16.31 -2.54
CA GLU A 269 -17.89 -15.84 -3.00
C GLU A 269 -17.80 -15.12 -4.35
N GLN A 270 -16.78 -14.26 -4.55
CA GLN A 270 -16.53 -13.60 -5.83
C GLN A 270 -16.28 -14.61 -6.96
N ILE A 271 -15.53 -15.68 -6.71
CA ILE A 271 -15.31 -16.75 -7.69
C ILE A 271 -16.64 -17.46 -8.01
N ARG A 272 -17.43 -17.80 -6.99
CA ARG A 272 -18.74 -18.45 -7.15
C ARG A 272 -19.69 -17.63 -8.04
N ILE A 273 -19.66 -16.30 -7.90
CA ILE A 273 -20.45 -15.41 -8.74
C ILE A 273 -19.86 -15.32 -10.16
N ALA A 274 -18.55 -15.20 -10.30
CA ALA A 274 -17.88 -15.19 -11.60
C ALA A 274 -18.16 -16.46 -12.43
N GLU A 275 -18.28 -17.63 -11.80
CA GLU A 275 -18.66 -18.90 -12.46
C GLU A 275 -20.00 -18.85 -13.20
N THR A 276 -20.88 -17.91 -12.82
CA THR A 276 -22.18 -17.74 -13.47
C THR A 276 -22.11 -16.90 -14.74
N VAL A 277 -21.01 -16.18 -14.99
CA VAL A 277 -20.90 -15.19 -16.07
C VAL A 277 -19.66 -15.34 -16.96
N LEU A 278 -18.61 -16.05 -16.52
CA LEU A 278 -17.43 -16.29 -17.34
C LEU A 278 -16.79 -17.67 -17.10
N PRO A 279 -15.95 -18.18 -18.04
CA PRO A 279 -15.23 -19.44 -17.86
C PRO A 279 -14.28 -19.37 -16.67
N VAL A 280 -14.41 -20.34 -15.77
CA VAL A 280 -13.57 -20.48 -14.56
C VAL A 280 -12.91 -21.85 -14.56
N LEU A 281 -11.59 -21.88 -14.35
CA LEU A 281 -10.81 -23.08 -14.11
C LEU A 281 -10.33 -23.09 -12.65
N ARG A 282 -10.72 -24.11 -11.89
CA ARG A 282 -10.22 -24.34 -10.53
C ARG A 282 -9.06 -25.33 -10.55
N LEU A 283 -7.94 -24.94 -9.96
CA LEU A 283 -6.74 -25.76 -9.82
C LEU A 283 -6.71 -26.37 -8.43
N ALA A 284 -6.52 -27.70 -8.35
CA ALA A 284 -6.35 -28.39 -7.09
C ALA A 284 -5.00 -28.01 -6.47
N GLY A 285 -5.00 -27.49 -5.24
CA GLY A 285 -3.76 -27.09 -4.54
C GLY A 285 -2.73 -28.21 -4.46
N ALA A 286 -3.16 -29.47 -4.30
CA ALA A 286 -2.24 -30.61 -4.28
C ALA A 286 -1.48 -30.78 -5.61
N ALA A 287 -2.14 -30.55 -6.75
CA ALA A 287 -1.50 -30.61 -8.06
C ALA A 287 -0.50 -29.45 -8.25
N LEU A 288 -0.76 -28.29 -7.65
CA LEU A 288 0.20 -27.17 -7.66
C LEU A 288 1.44 -27.45 -6.82
N VAL A 289 1.33 -28.26 -5.78
CA VAL A 289 2.48 -28.68 -4.96
C VAL A 289 3.27 -29.80 -5.65
N THR A 290 2.59 -30.84 -6.15
CA THR A 290 3.28 -32.06 -6.64
C THR A 290 3.57 -32.05 -8.14
N GLU A 291 2.75 -31.37 -8.95
CA GLU A 291 2.78 -31.42 -10.42
C GLU A 291 2.69 -30.02 -11.05
N ARG A 292 3.26 -28.99 -10.39
CA ARG A 292 3.12 -27.56 -10.77
C ARG A 292 3.25 -27.31 -12.27
N ALA A 293 4.35 -27.75 -12.89
CA ALA A 293 4.64 -27.48 -14.29
C ALA A 293 3.55 -28.01 -15.23
N ARG A 294 3.02 -29.20 -14.93
CA ARG A 294 1.93 -29.80 -15.70
C ARG A 294 0.63 -29.04 -15.49
N ALA A 295 0.25 -28.76 -14.24
CA ALA A 295 -0.97 -28.04 -13.91
C ALA A 295 -1.01 -26.64 -14.54
N VAL A 296 0.12 -25.91 -14.48
CA VAL A 296 0.27 -24.60 -15.13
C VAL A 296 0.16 -24.71 -16.65
N ALA A 297 0.83 -25.70 -17.28
CA ALA A 297 0.78 -25.88 -18.72
C ALA A 297 -0.65 -26.19 -19.22
N GLU A 298 -1.36 -27.07 -18.52
CA GLU A 298 -2.77 -27.41 -18.81
C GLU A 298 -3.69 -26.19 -18.66
N ALA A 299 -3.51 -25.40 -17.59
CA ALA A 299 -4.27 -24.18 -17.37
C ALA A 299 -4.02 -23.11 -18.44
N LEU A 300 -2.77 -22.94 -18.89
CA LEU A 300 -2.41 -22.02 -19.96
C LEU A 300 -2.97 -22.47 -21.31
N ALA A 301 -2.95 -23.77 -21.61
CA ALA A 301 -3.58 -24.32 -22.81
C ALA A 301 -5.08 -24.03 -22.81
N TRP A 302 -5.75 -24.32 -21.69
CA TRP A 302 -7.17 -24.04 -21.49
C TRP A 302 -7.51 -22.55 -21.67
N ALA A 303 -6.67 -21.65 -21.15
CA ALA A 303 -6.86 -20.21 -21.27
C ALA A 303 -6.70 -19.73 -22.72
N ARG A 304 -5.67 -20.20 -23.44
CA ARG A 304 -5.39 -19.78 -24.83
C ARG A 304 -6.56 -20.06 -25.78
N GLU A 305 -7.28 -21.16 -25.59
CA GLU A 305 -8.48 -21.49 -26.38
C GLU A 305 -9.64 -20.52 -26.16
N ARG A 306 -9.72 -19.91 -24.97
CA ARG A 306 -10.89 -19.13 -24.50
C ARG A 306 -10.69 -17.62 -24.56
N LEU A 307 -9.46 -17.15 -24.39
CA LEU A 307 -9.12 -15.72 -24.43
C LEU A 307 -9.64 -14.98 -25.69
N PRO A 308 -9.69 -15.59 -26.90
CA PRO A 308 -10.30 -14.93 -28.06
C PRO A 308 -11.81 -14.65 -27.92
N HIS A 309 -12.50 -15.35 -27.02
CA HIS A 309 -13.95 -15.29 -26.84
C HIS A 309 -14.37 -14.48 -25.60
N GLY A 310 -13.42 -14.07 -24.76
CA GLY A 310 -13.71 -13.28 -23.56
C GLY A 310 -12.73 -13.52 -22.41
N PRO A 311 -12.97 -12.87 -21.26
CA PRO A 311 -12.14 -13.03 -20.08
C PRO A 311 -12.24 -14.44 -19.48
N VAL A 312 -11.17 -14.89 -18.86
CA VAL A 312 -11.11 -16.16 -18.12
C VAL A 312 -10.67 -15.95 -16.68
N LEU A 313 -11.07 -16.84 -15.78
CA LEU A 313 -10.60 -16.87 -14.39
C LEU A 313 -9.91 -18.20 -14.11
N ILE A 314 -8.72 -18.16 -13.54
CA ILE A 314 -8.02 -19.32 -13.01
C ILE A 314 -7.87 -19.14 -11.50
N ALA A 315 -8.44 -20.08 -10.73
CA ALA A 315 -8.47 -20.05 -9.28
C ALA A 315 -7.63 -21.19 -8.69
N ALA A 316 -6.68 -20.86 -7.82
CA ALA A 316 -6.02 -21.78 -6.89
C ALA A 316 -6.63 -21.70 -5.47
N SER A 317 -7.70 -20.92 -5.29
CA SER A 317 -8.43 -20.77 -4.04
C SER A 317 -9.16 -22.05 -3.62
N GLY A 318 -9.06 -22.42 -2.35
CA GLY A 318 -9.79 -23.53 -1.74
C GLY A 318 -10.61 -23.11 -0.51
N THR A 319 -11.54 -23.96 -0.10
CA THR A 319 -12.30 -23.78 1.16
C THR A 319 -11.37 -23.91 2.38
N PRO A 320 -11.77 -23.44 3.58
CA PRO A 320 -10.99 -23.63 4.79
C PRO A 320 -10.59 -25.09 5.04
N GLU A 321 -11.47 -26.05 4.74
CA GLU A 321 -11.23 -27.48 4.88
C GLU A 321 -10.18 -27.98 3.88
N GLU A 322 -10.26 -27.57 2.61
CA GLU A 322 -9.28 -27.91 1.58
C GLU A 322 -7.90 -27.34 1.90
N VAL A 323 -7.85 -26.10 2.37
CA VAL A 323 -6.61 -25.45 2.82
C VAL A 323 -6.02 -26.18 4.02
N ALA A 324 -6.82 -26.51 5.03
CA ALA A 324 -6.36 -27.26 6.20
C ALA A 324 -5.82 -28.64 5.81
N ALA A 325 -6.51 -29.36 4.91
CA ALA A 325 -6.06 -30.66 4.41
C ALA A 325 -4.74 -30.56 3.62
N LEU A 326 -4.60 -29.52 2.78
CA LEU A 326 -3.38 -29.27 2.02
C LEU A 326 -2.20 -28.96 2.95
N GLN A 327 -2.41 -28.08 3.93
CA GLN A 327 -1.39 -27.68 4.89
C GLN A 327 -1.01 -28.82 5.84
N ALA A 328 -1.96 -29.68 6.21
CA ALA A 328 -1.67 -30.88 7.02
C ALA A 328 -0.80 -31.88 6.24
N ARG A 329 -0.99 -31.97 4.92
CA ARG A 329 -0.25 -32.92 4.07
C ARG A 329 1.13 -32.42 3.64
N PHE A 330 1.25 -31.14 3.30
CA PHE A 330 2.46 -30.57 2.69
C PHE A 330 3.09 -29.44 3.50
N GLY A 331 2.50 -29.05 4.63
CA GLY A 331 2.98 -27.91 5.42
C GLY A 331 2.50 -26.57 4.86
N ARG A 332 2.33 -25.59 5.76
CA ARG A 332 1.79 -24.26 5.45
C ARG A 332 2.69 -23.43 4.55
N THR A 333 3.99 -23.43 4.82
CA THR A 333 4.96 -22.62 4.07
C THR A 333 5.14 -23.15 2.64
N GLU A 334 5.33 -24.47 2.51
CA GLU A 334 5.54 -25.11 1.21
C GLU A 334 4.31 -25.01 0.32
N SER A 335 3.11 -25.28 0.86
CA SER A 335 1.86 -25.15 0.09
C SER A 335 1.58 -23.71 -0.34
N GLY A 336 1.79 -22.72 0.54
CA GLY A 336 1.68 -21.30 0.19
C GLY A 336 2.65 -20.90 -0.92
N HIS A 337 3.93 -21.25 -0.78
CA HIS A 337 4.95 -20.93 -1.76
C HIS A 337 4.67 -21.57 -3.13
N ALA A 338 4.19 -22.81 -3.16
CA ALA A 338 3.81 -23.49 -4.40
C ALA A 338 2.67 -22.77 -5.14
N ILE A 339 1.65 -22.29 -4.40
CA ILE A 339 0.52 -21.53 -4.96
C ILE A 339 1.00 -20.18 -5.51
N GLU A 340 1.87 -19.48 -4.80
CA GLU A 340 2.48 -18.23 -5.23
C GLU A 340 3.29 -18.41 -6.53
N GLN A 341 4.16 -19.43 -6.58
CA GLN A 341 4.97 -19.71 -7.77
C GLN A 341 4.11 -20.15 -8.96
N ALA A 342 3.08 -20.98 -8.73
CA ALA A 342 2.16 -21.34 -9.79
C ALA A 342 1.40 -20.11 -10.34
N SER A 343 0.97 -19.20 -9.45
CA SER A 343 0.28 -17.96 -9.86
C SER A 343 1.21 -17.04 -10.66
N ALA A 344 2.48 -16.94 -10.26
CA ALA A 344 3.52 -16.24 -11.00
C ALA A 344 3.74 -16.83 -12.41
N ASP A 345 3.89 -18.16 -12.52
CA ASP A 345 4.06 -18.84 -13.81
C ASP A 345 2.83 -18.64 -14.73
N LEU A 346 1.63 -18.71 -14.15
CA LEU A 346 0.39 -18.47 -14.87
C LEU A 346 0.31 -17.04 -15.39
N ALA A 347 0.68 -16.04 -14.59
CA ALA A 347 0.67 -14.65 -15.03
C ALA A 347 1.64 -14.42 -16.19
N GLU A 348 2.87 -14.89 -16.08
CA GLU A 348 3.87 -14.83 -17.15
C GLU A 348 3.37 -15.50 -18.45
N GLY A 349 2.81 -16.71 -18.33
CA GLY A 349 2.25 -17.44 -19.46
C GLY A 349 1.02 -16.79 -20.09
N LEU A 350 0.17 -16.15 -19.30
CA LEU A 350 -1.01 -15.40 -19.77
C LEU A 350 -0.59 -14.12 -20.50
N VAL A 351 0.40 -13.38 -19.98
CA VAL A 351 0.97 -12.21 -20.65
C VAL A 351 1.61 -12.62 -21.97
N ALA A 352 2.36 -13.72 -22.00
CA ALA A 352 2.90 -14.28 -23.23
C ALA A 352 1.81 -14.72 -24.23
N ALA A 353 0.63 -15.11 -23.73
CA ALA A 353 -0.55 -15.41 -24.55
C ALA A 353 -1.33 -14.16 -25.01
N GLY A 354 -0.84 -12.95 -24.69
CA GLY A 354 -1.40 -11.69 -25.15
C GLY A 354 -2.34 -11.00 -24.17
N VAL A 355 -2.51 -11.51 -22.94
CA VAL A 355 -3.30 -10.82 -21.91
C VAL A 355 -2.70 -9.45 -21.62
N ARG A 356 -3.55 -8.42 -21.66
CA ARG A 356 -3.18 -7.02 -21.36
C ARG A 356 -3.82 -6.48 -20.11
N ARG A 357 -4.86 -7.15 -19.60
CA ARG A 357 -5.65 -6.72 -18.44
C ARG A 357 -5.74 -7.86 -17.44
N LEU A 358 -5.13 -7.71 -16.27
CA LEU A 358 -4.96 -8.80 -15.31
C LEU A 358 -5.49 -8.40 -13.92
N VAL A 359 -6.55 -9.08 -13.49
CA VAL A 359 -7.02 -8.97 -12.10
C VAL A 359 -6.33 -10.05 -11.26
N VAL A 360 -5.76 -9.69 -10.12
CA VAL A 360 -5.12 -10.65 -9.21
C VAL A 360 -5.75 -10.54 -7.82
N ALA A 361 -6.22 -11.66 -7.28
CA ALA A 361 -6.85 -11.73 -5.96
C ALA A 361 -5.99 -12.54 -4.97
N GLY A 362 -5.46 -11.84 -3.97
CA GLY A 362 -4.59 -12.33 -2.91
C GLY A 362 -3.35 -11.46 -2.76
N GLY A 363 -2.97 -11.13 -1.52
CA GLY A 363 -1.81 -10.28 -1.24
C GLY A 363 -0.51 -10.92 -1.75
N GLU A 364 -0.20 -12.12 -1.25
CA GLU A 364 0.98 -12.87 -1.68
C GLU A 364 0.92 -13.25 -3.17
N THR A 365 -0.27 -13.59 -3.67
CA THR A 365 -0.50 -13.84 -5.10
C THR A 365 -0.15 -12.61 -5.94
N SER A 366 -0.59 -11.43 -5.53
CA SER A 366 -0.28 -10.16 -6.22
C SER A 366 1.20 -9.85 -6.16
N GLY A 367 1.84 -10.04 -5.00
CA GLY A 367 3.28 -9.87 -4.83
C GLY A 367 4.08 -10.76 -5.77
N ALA A 368 3.78 -12.07 -5.77
CA ALA A 368 4.45 -13.04 -6.63
C ALA A 368 4.28 -12.75 -8.13
N VAL A 369 3.09 -12.31 -8.55
CA VAL A 369 2.82 -11.91 -9.94
C VAL A 369 3.61 -10.65 -10.34
N VAL A 370 3.60 -9.61 -9.50
CA VAL A 370 4.32 -8.35 -9.76
C VAL A 370 5.83 -8.59 -9.82
N ASP A 371 6.37 -9.35 -8.86
CA ASP A 371 7.79 -9.69 -8.79
C ASP A 371 8.20 -10.54 -10.01
N ARG A 372 7.39 -11.53 -10.42
CA ARG A 372 7.69 -12.37 -11.58
C ARG A 372 7.69 -11.61 -12.90
N LEU A 373 6.71 -10.73 -13.10
CA LEU A 373 6.58 -9.94 -14.32
C LEU A 373 7.60 -8.78 -14.36
N GLY A 374 8.36 -8.55 -13.28
CA GLY A 374 9.36 -7.49 -13.21
C GLY A 374 8.76 -6.10 -13.41
N LEU A 375 7.55 -5.87 -12.89
CA LEU A 375 6.82 -4.61 -13.09
C LEU A 375 7.37 -3.54 -12.15
N PRO A 376 8.03 -2.48 -12.65
CA PRO A 376 8.76 -1.57 -11.78
C PRO A 376 7.83 -0.54 -11.13
N ALA A 377 6.73 -0.18 -11.79
CA ALA A 377 5.82 0.85 -11.31
C ALA A 377 4.42 0.77 -11.92
N PHE A 378 3.48 1.40 -11.23
CA PHE A 378 2.08 1.54 -11.61
C PHE A 378 1.62 2.99 -11.47
N LEU A 379 1.02 3.55 -12.52
CA LEU A 379 0.19 4.74 -12.44
C LEU A 379 -1.19 4.34 -11.91
N LEU A 380 -1.67 5.03 -10.88
CA LEU A 380 -2.97 4.76 -10.30
C LEU A 380 -4.10 5.43 -11.09
N GLY A 381 -5.15 4.67 -11.32
CA GLY A 381 -6.39 5.08 -11.96
C GLY A 381 -7.59 5.07 -11.01
N PRO A 382 -8.81 5.02 -11.56
CA PRO A 382 -10.04 5.02 -10.78
C PRO A 382 -10.16 3.86 -9.79
N GLU A 383 -10.82 4.10 -8.67
CA GLU A 383 -11.09 3.10 -7.63
C GLU A 383 -12.21 2.13 -8.08
N ILE A 384 -11.93 0.82 -8.07
CA ILE A 384 -12.91 -0.23 -8.40
C ILE A 384 -13.74 -0.57 -7.17
N ALA A 385 -13.06 -0.74 -6.04
CA ALA A 385 -13.60 -0.93 -4.70
C ALA A 385 -12.67 -0.25 -3.69
N ALA A 386 -13.15 0.00 -2.47
CA ALA A 386 -12.34 0.65 -1.43
C ALA A 386 -10.95 0.01 -1.31
N GLY A 387 -9.89 0.77 -1.60
CA GLY A 387 -8.50 0.32 -1.54
C GLY A 387 -8.01 -0.51 -2.73
N VAL A 388 -8.80 -0.65 -3.80
CA VAL A 388 -8.44 -1.42 -5.00
C VAL A 388 -8.67 -0.58 -6.27
N PRO A 389 -7.66 0.21 -6.71
CA PRO A 389 -7.73 0.98 -7.94
C PRO A 389 -7.35 0.15 -9.18
N VAL A 390 -7.70 0.68 -10.35
CA VAL A 390 -7.07 0.27 -11.60
C VAL A 390 -5.63 0.76 -11.62
N LEU A 391 -4.71 -0.06 -12.08
CA LEU A 391 -3.29 0.24 -12.20
C LEU A 391 -2.85 0.15 -13.66
N ALA A 392 -2.12 1.15 -14.15
CA ALA A 392 -1.45 1.09 -15.45
C ALA A 392 0.05 0.93 -15.26
N THR A 393 0.68 -0.02 -15.96
CA THR A 393 2.14 -0.23 -15.85
C THR A 393 2.92 0.99 -16.33
N VAL A 394 3.97 1.35 -15.61
CA VAL A 394 4.95 2.40 -15.97
C VAL A 394 6.33 1.76 -16.03
N GLY A 395 7.09 2.03 -17.10
CA GLY A 395 8.44 1.48 -17.29
C GLY A 395 8.50 -0.01 -17.62
N ALA A 396 7.35 -0.67 -17.85
CA ALA A 396 7.29 -2.04 -18.32
C ALA A 396 7.40 -2.12 -19.86
N PRO A 397 7.95 -3.22 -20.43
CA PRO A 397 8.08 -3.38 -21.88
C PRO A 397 6.72 -3.49 -22.60
N LEU A 398 5.68 -3.91 -21.87
CA LEU A 398 4.32 -4.02 -22.38
C LEU A 398 3.39 -3.18 -21.52
N GLU A 399 2.61 -2.32 -22.18
CA GLU A 399 1.53 -1.61 -21.49
C GLU A 399 0.42 -2.59 -21.10
N MET A 400 0.08 -2.57 -19.81
CA MET A 400 -0.93 -3.42 -19.21
C MET A 400 -1.82 -2.64 -18.22
N ARG A 401 -2.97 -3.23 -17.89
CA ARG A 401 -3.82 -2.83 -16.77
C ARG A 401 -3.88 -3.93 -15.73
N PHE A 402 -3.85 -3.53 -14.47
CA PHE A 402 -3.93 -4.43 -13.33
C PHE A 402 -5.02 -4.00 -12.35
N ALA A 403 -5.57 -4.96 -11.64
CA ALA A 403 -6.31 -4.73 -10.40
C ALA A 403 -5.79 -5.73 -9.35
N LEU A 404 -5.05 -5.24 -8.35
CA LEU A 404 -4.46 -6.07 -7.30
C LEU A 404 -5.33 -6.00 -6.06
N LYS A 405 -6.03 -7.09 -5.74
CA LYS A 405 -7.07 -7.14 -4.71
C LYS A 405 -6.61 -8.00 -3.54
N SER A 406 -6.57 -7.42 -2.33
CA SER A 406 -6.41 -8.22 -1.11
C SER A 406 -7.61 -9.15 -0.89
N GLY A 407 -7.42 -10.24 -0.15
CA GLY A 407 -8.38 -11.34 -0.08
C GLY A 407 -9.79 -10.93 0.38
N ASN A 408 -9.90 -10.07 1.39
CA ASN A 408 -11.18 -9.65 1.99
C ASN A 408 -11.83 -8.43 1.30
N PHE A 409 -11.23 -7.90 0.24
CA PHE A 409 -11.65 -6.65 -0.37
C PHE A 409 -12.63 -6.87 -1.54
N GLY A 410 -13.45 -5.87 -1.84
CA GLY A 410 -14.40 -5.86 -2.95
C GLY A 410 -15.74 -6.53 -2.64
N GLY A 411 -16.79 -6.07 -3.32
CA GLY A 411 -18.12 -6.67 -3.26
C GLY A 411 -18.19 -8.03 -3.98
N PRO A 412 -19.36 -8.71 -3.92
CA PRO A 412 -19.54 -10.02 -4.55
C PRO A 412 -19.36 -9.99 -6.08
N ASP A 413 -19.61 -8.86 -6.73
CA ASP A 413 -19.48 -8.62 -8.17
C ASP A 413 -18.11 -8.04 -8.59
N PHE A 414 -17.13 -8.02 -7.68
CA PHE A 414 -15.85 -7.32 -7.88
C PHE A 414 -15.15 -7.67 -9.19
N PHE A 415 -15.11 -8.95 -9.58
CA PHE A 415 -14.40 -9.37 -10.79
C PHE A 415 -15.03 -8.79 -12.07
N ALA A 416 -16.36 -8.73 -12.17
CA ALA A 416 -17.03 -8.10 -13.30
C ALA A 416 -16.72 -6.60 -13.35
N ARG A 417 -16.87 -5.91 -12.21
CA ARG A 417 -16.56 -4.48 -12.10
C ARG A 417 -15.11 -4.15 -12.42
N ALA A 418 -14.17 -5.01 -12.02
CA ALA A 418 -12.75 -4.82 -12.32
C ALA A 418 -12.46 -4.95 -13.83
N LEU A 419 -13.09 -5.92 -14.51
CA LEU A 419 -12.97 -6.08 -15.95
C LEU A 419 -13.57 -4.90 -16.72
N GLU A 420 -14.70 -4.36 -16.26
CA GLU A 420 -15.34 -3.17 -16.83
C GLU A 420 -14.51 -1.90 -16.62
N ALA A 421 -13.88 -1.75 -15.44
CA ALA A 421 -13.03 -0.60 -15.12
C ALA A 421 -11.71 -0.58 -15.89
N MET A 422 -11.35 -1.69 -16.55
CA MET A 422 -10.18 -1.81 -17.42
C MET A 422 -10.63 -2.00 -18.88
N PRO A 423 -11.09 -0.96 -19.59
CA PRO A 423 -11.58 -1.10 -20.96
C PRO A 423 -10.50 -1.43 -22.00
#